data_AF-A0A085Z392-F1
#
_entry.id   AF-A0A085Z392-F1
#
_cell.length_a   1.000
_cell.length_b   1.000
_cell.length_c   1.000
_cell.angle_alpha   90.00
_cell.angle_beta   90.00
_cell.angle_gamma   90.00
#
_symmetry.space_group_name_H-M   'P 1'
#
loop_
_entity.id
_entity.type
_entity.pdbx_description
1 polymer ?
#
loop_
_entity_poly.entity_id
_entity_poly.type
_entity_poly.pdbx_seq_one_letter_code
_entity_poly.pdbx_strand_id
1 'polypeptide(L)'
;MKYLLLILFTFTIASCSQQQKKELSISTKPDTSDYKIKISDNDLILTLNHKQKVYKNLIMSEMLLSTELIKDNNGFTLVYESNASITKIKEKYDFKYSDNDIKLISKEIIKFGKAGVSLNKIYIDGDDMSQKTYNDLESIGNNLVENFSNEPICFIYNSKNQTFGKVYFRQSAEDLFINFPQHITFNLIITDAELANNEAYRLEQINAHQESIFLLKNIIKQYPDRVVAHLNLADNYWKLNKKSEAKNSYQKYILLMKKQNKDIQKIPSRVFERTK
;
A
#
# COMPACT_ATOMS: atom_id res chain seq x y z
N MET A 1 4.44 -84.18 4.58
CA MET A 1 4.31 -82.73 4.28
C MET A 1 2.86 -82.34 4.53
N LYS A 2 2.62 -81.65 5.65
CA LYS A 2 1.29 -81.34 6.19
C LYS A 2 0.85 -79.95 5.73
N TYR A 3 -0.43 -79.87 5.34
CA TYR A 3 -1.34 -78.74 5.24
C TYR A 3 -0.92 -77.40 5.86
N LEU A 4 -1.16 -76.29 5.16
CA LEU A 4 -2.21 -75.33 5.56
C LEU A 4 -2.49 -74.31 4.44
N LEU A 5 -3.73 -74.30 3.97
CA LEU A 5 -4.34 -73.26 3.15
C LEU A 5 -4.59 -72.05 4.08
N LEU A 6 -3.91 -70.92 3.85
CA LEU A 6 -4.16 -69.69 4.61
C LEU A 6 -4.96 -68.71 3.75
N ILE A 7 -6.26 -68.67 4.03
CA ILE A 7 -7.22 -67.64 3.63
C ILE A 7 -6.82 -66.37 4.38
N LEU A 8 -6.54 -65.27 3.67
CA LEU A 8 -6.32 -63.97 4.28
C LEU A 8 -7.45 -63.00 3.89
N PHE A 9 -8.06 -62.50 4.95
CA PHE A 9 -9.25 -61.69 5.03
C PHE A 9 -9.18 -60.41 4.20
N THR A 10 -10.31 -60.15 3.53
CA THR A 10 -10.73 -58.87 2.99
C THR A 10 -10.67 -57.78 4.05
N PHE A 11 -9.87 -56.73 3.81
CA PHE A 11 -10.08 -55.43 4.42
C PHE A 11 -10.80 -54.55 3.41
N THR A 12 -12.08 -54.31 3.69
CA THR A 12 -12.90 -53.29 3.04
C THR A 12 -12.31 -51.93 3.39
N ILE A 13 -11.83 -51.20 2.39
CA ILE A 13 -11.49 -49.79 2.54
C ILE A 13 -12.83 -49.07 2.73
N ALA A 14 -13.09 -48.66 3.96
CA ALA A 14 -14.18 -47.75 4.28
C ALA A 14 -14.01 -46.48 3.43
N SER A 15 -15.04 -46.19 2.63
CA SER A 15 -15.19 -44.93 1.91
C SER A 15 -15.22 -43.79 2.91
N CYS A 16 -14.09 -43.13 3.12
CA CYS A 16 -14.04 -41.89 3.86
C CYS A 16 -14.60 -40.81 2.94
N SER A 17 -15.77 -40.29 3.34
CA SER A 17 -16.44 -39.16 2.72
C SER A 17 -15.47 -37.99 2.56
N GLN A 18 -15.06 -37.70 1.33
CA GLN A 18 -14.58 -36.37 0.98
C GLN A 18 -15.77 -35.41 1.15
N GLN A 19 -15.87 -34.84 2.34
CA GLN A 19 -16.64 -33.64 2.58
C GLN A 19 -16.01 -32.58 1.67
N GLN A 20 -16.63 -32.39 0.50
CA GLN A 20 -16.33 -31.30 -0.41
C GLN A 20 -16.30 -30.03 0.42
N LYS A 21 -15.09 -29.51 0.62
CA LYS A 21 -14.84 -28.16 1.07
C LYS A 21 -15.53 -27.30 0.02
N LYS A 22 -16.72 -26.81 0.36
CA LYS A 22 -17.49 -25.90 -0.47
C LYS A 22 -16.63 -24.65 -0.61
N GLU A 23 -15.83 -24.62 -1.67
CA GLU A 23 -15.17 -23.41 -2.13
C GLU A 23 -16.29 -22.41 -2.33
N LEU A 24 -16.39 -21.48 -1.39
CA LEU A 24 -17.18 -20.29 -1.55
C LEU A 24 -16.45 -19.48 -2.62
N SER A 25 -16.74 -19.80 -3.88
CA SER A 25 -16.40 -18.99 -5.04
C SER A 25 -17.19 -17.69 -4.89
N ILE A 26 -16.58 -16.74 -4.19
CA ILE A 26 -17.01 -15.35 -4.23
C ILE A 26 -16.74 -14.91 -5.67
N SER A 27 -17.79 -14.99 -6.49
CA SER A 27 -17.87 -14.32 -7.77
C SER A 27 -17.80 -12.81 -7.52
N THR A 28 -16.57 -12.29 -7.43
CA THR A 28 -16.32 -10.89 -7.68
C THR A 28 -16.50 -10.68 -9.18
N LYS A 29 -17.64 -10.08 -9.58
CA LYS A 29 -17.76 -9.50 -10.92
C LYS A 29 -16.58 -8.54 -11.15
N PRO A 30 -16.07 -8.46 -12.38
CA PRO A 30 -14.80 -7.80 -12.68
C PRO A 30 -14.97 -6.29 -12.51
N ASP A 31 -14.20 -5.69 -11.62
CA ASP A 31 -13.91 -4.26 -11.69
C ASP A 31 -12.64 -4.09 -12.54
N THR A 32 -12.70 -4.57 -13.79
CA THR A 32 -11.66 -4.32 -14.78
C THR A 32 -11.95 -2.95 -15.37
N SER A 33 -11.60 -1.92 -14.62
CA SER A 33 -11.42 -0.61 -15.24
C SER A 33 -10.37 -0.77 -16.35
N ASP A 34 -10.73 -0.35 -17.57
CA ASP A 34 -10.03 -0.65 -18.83
C ASP A 34 -8.71 0.15 -18.98
N TYR A 35 -8.03 0.43 -17.87
CA TYR A 35 -6.80 1.20 -17.82
C TYR A 35 -5.65 0.40 -18.41
N LYS A 36 -4.99 0.97 -19.41
CA LYS A 36 -3.73 0.47 -19.97
C LYS A 36 -2.69 1.58 -19.94
N ILE A 37 -1.61 1.34 -19.19
CA ILE A 37 -0.43 2.20 -19.21
C ILE A 37 0.62 1.59 -20.14
N LYS A 38 1.24 2.45 -20.97
CA LYS A 38 2.45 2.14 -21.72
C LYS A 38 3.42 3.31 -21.63
N ILE A 39 4.71 3.00 -21.76
CA ILE A 39 5.77 4.00 -21.92
C ILE A 39 6.09 4.07 -23.42
N SER A 40 6.26 5.28 -23.94
CA SER A 40 6.71 5.55 -25.31
C SER A 40 7.71 6.68 -25.25
N ASP A 41 8.99 6.39 -25.50
CA ASP A 41 10.10 7.33 -25.29
C ASP A 41 10.07 7.90 -23.86
N ASN A 42 9.97 9.23 -23.72
CA ASN A 42 9.88 9.93 -22.43
C ASN A 42 8.44 10.12 -21.93
N ASP A 43 7.45 9.63 -22.67
CA ASP A 43 6.05 9.85 -22.38
C ASP A 43 5.41 8.64 -21.71
N LEU A 44 4.51 8.91 -20.78
CA LEU A 44 3.59 7.91 -20.24
C LEU A 44 2.24 8.06 -20.94
N ILE A 45 1.69 6.98 -21.47
CA ILE A 45 0.41 6.99 -22.17
C ILE A 45 -0.59 6.15 -21.38
N LEU A 46 -1.62 6.81 -20.86
CA LEU A 46 -2.78 6.18 -20.26
C LEU A 46 -3.88 6.01 -21.31
N THR A 47 -4.35 4.78 -21.47
CA THR A 47 -5.53 4.48 -22.28
C THR A 47 -6.65 4.03 -21.35
N LEU A 48 -7.83 4.66 -21.46
CA LEU A 48 -9.05 4.25 -20.78
C LEU A 48 -10.21 4.33 -21.75
N ASN A 49 -11.01 3.26 -21.89
CA ASN A 49 -12.19 3.24 -22.76
C ASN A 49 -11.91 3.79 -24.17
N HIS A 50 -10.77 3.39 -24.76
CA HIS A 50 -10.24 3.84 -26.06
C HIS A 50 -9.80 5.32 -26.15
N LYS A 51 -9.93 6.11 -25.10
CA LYS A 51 -9.35 7.46 -25.02
C LYS A 51 -7.93 7.38 -24.50
N GLN A 52 -7.03 8.15 -25.11
CA GLN A 52 -5.63 8.25 -24.67
C GLN A 52 -5.37 9.61 -24.06
N LYS A 53 -4.68 9.60 -22.92
CA LYS A 53 -4.07 10.77 -22.30
C LYS A 53 -2.56 10.54 -22.25
N VAL A 54 -1.81 11.53 -22.72
CA VAL A 54 -0.35 11.48 -22.79
C VAL A 54 0.22 12.44 -21.75
N TYR A 55 1.09 11.91 -20.87
CA TYR A 55 1.85 12.69 -19.91
C TYR A 55 3.25 12.87 -20.47
N LYS A 56 3.54 14.10 -20.89
CA LYS A 56 4.75 14.43 -21.64
C LYS A 56 5.96 14.48 -20.73
N ASN A 57 7.06 13.84 -21.15
CA ASN A 57 8.33 13.85 -20.42
C ASN A 57 8.20 13.40 -18.95
N LEU A 58 7.23 12.52 -18.65
CA LEU A 58 7.03 12.00 -17.30
C LEU A 58 7.98 10.84 -16.99
N ILE A 59 8.58 10.25 -18.02
CA ILE A 59 9.57 9.19 -17.94
C ILE A 59 10.95 9.74 -18.29
N MET A 60 11.94 9.44 -17.46
CA MET A 60 13.34 9.68 -17.80
C MET A 60 13.87 8.51 -18.63
N SER A 61 14.36 8.77 -19.85
CA SER A 61 15.05 7.77 -20.67
C SER A 61 16.56 7.92 -20.69
N GLU A 62 17.08 9.09 -20.29
CA GLU A 62 18.50 9.41 -20.33
C GLU A 62 19.10 9.33 -18.91
N MET A 63 20.35 8.87 -18.79
CA MET A 63 21.14 8.79 -17.53
C MET A 63 20.73 7.73 -16.49
N LEU A 64 19.70 6.92 -16.72
CA LEU A 64 19.31 5.82 -15.82
C LEU A 64 19.98 4.49 -16.18
N LEU A 65 20.23 3.67 -15.16
CA LEU A 65 20.61 2.27 -15.34
C LEU A 65 19.41 1.41 -15.74
N SER A 66 18.24 1.66 -15.15
CA SER A 66 17.02 0.93 -15.48
C SER A 66 15.76 1.74 -15.15
N THR A 67 14.67 1.41 -15.85
CA THR A 67 13.30 1.85 -15.55
C THR A 67 12.40 0.63 -15.59
N GLU A 68 11.73 0.33 -14.48
CA GLU A 68 10.76 -0.75 -14.36
C GLU A 68 9.35 -0.18 -14.20
N LEU A 69 8.39 -0.73 -14.96
CA LEU A 69 6.97 -0.43 -14.83
C LEU A 69 6.25 -1.67 -14.30
N ILE A 70 5.74 -1.58 -13.07
CA ILE A 70 4.99 -2.64 -12.40
C ILE A 70 3.52 -2.24 -12.37
N LYS A 71 2.61 -3.08 -12.86
CA LYS A 71 1.17 -2.75 -12.94
C LYS A 71 0.37 -3.50 -11.88
N ASP A 72 -0.63 -2.84 -11.33
CA ASP A 72 -1.64 -3.42 -10.44
C ASP A 72 -3.05 -3.03 -10.94
N ASN A 73 -4.09 -3.68 -10.42
CA ASN A 73 -5.47 -3.42 -10.79
C ASN A 73 -5.90 -1.97 -10.48
N ASN A 74 -5.30 -1.35 -9.46
CA ASN A 74 -5.70 -0.03 -8.98
C ASN A 74 -4.71 1.09 -9.37
N GLY A 75 -3.64 0.76 -10.09
CA GLY A 75 -2.58 1.73 -10.39
C GLY A 75 -1.34 1.10 -11.01
N PHE A 76 -0.20 1.75 -10.83
CA PHE A 76 1.09 1.24 -11.28
C PHE A 76 2.22 1.87 -10.47
N THR A 77 3.38 1.25 -10.53
CA THR A 77 4.61 1.73 -9.90
C THR A 77 5.68 1.91 -10.97
N LEU A 78 6.40 3.02 -10.89
CA LEU A 78 7.64 3.24 -11.63
C LEU A 78 8.81 3.07 -10.67
N VAL A 79 9.82 2.29 -11.07
CA VAL A 79 11.06 2.15 -10.33
C VAL A 79 12.21 2.57 -11.22
N TYR A 80 13.02 3.50 -10.74
CA TYR A 80 14.19 3.99 -11.43
C TYR A 80 15.44 3.60 -10.65
N GLU A 81 16.49 3.19 -11.37
CA GLU A 81 17.81 2.94 -10.79
C GLU A 81 18.86 3.84 -11.43
N SER A 82 19.67 4.49 -10.61
CA SER A 82 20.73 5.40 -11.06
C SER A 82 21.96 5.32 -10.15
N ASN A 83 23.06 5.90 -10.62
CA ASN A 83 24.29 6.09 -9.84
C ASN A 83 24.56 7.58 -9.69
N ALA A 84 24.85 8.01 -8.47
CA ALA A 84 25.37 9.35 -8.15
C ALA A 84 26.76 9.19 -7.52
N SER A 85 27.81 9.36 -8.34
CA SER A 85 29.19 9.04 -7.98
C SER A 85 29.36 7.59 -7.47
N ILE A 86 29.57 7.40 -6.16
CA ILE A 86 29.74 6.07 -5.54
C ILE A 86 28.46 5.55 -4.88
N THR A 87 27.39 6.35 -4.89
CA THR A 87 26.11 6.00 -4.27
C THR A 87 25.16 5.48 -5.34
N LYS A 88 24.61 4.29 -5.12
CA LYS A 88 23.54 3.73 -5.95
C LYS A 88 22.20 4.21 -5.41
N ILE A 89 21.28 4.58 -6.28
CA ILE A 89 19.98 5.13 -5.91
C ILE A 89 18.90 4.31 -6.62
N LYS A 90 17.86 3.90 -5.88
CA LYS A 90 16.59 3.50 -6.49
C LYS A 90 15.48 4.39 -5.97
N GLU A 91 14.60 4.79 -6.88
CA GLU A 91 13.42 5.58 -6.57
C GLU A 91 12.17 4.85 -7.06
N LYS A 92 11.18 4.72 -6.19
CA LYS A 92 9.90 4.08 -6.47
C LYS A 92 8.79 5.10 -6.36
N TYR A 93 7.97 5.19 -7.39
CA TYR A 93 6.84 6.11 -7.48
C TYR A 93 5.56 5.29 -7.61
N ASP A 94 4.66 5.40 -6.64
CA ASP A 94 3.39 4.68 -6.62
C ASP A 94 2.26 5.58 -7.12
N PHE A 95 1.63 5.18 -8.22
CA PHE A 95 0.52 5.88 -8.86
C PHE A 95 -0.80 5.12 -8.70
N LYS A 96 -1.91 5.86 -8.64
CA LYS A 96 -3.27 5.33 -8.74
C LYS A 96 -3.98 5.87 -9.96
N TYR A 97 -4.86 5.05 -10.52
CA TYR A 97 -5.80 5.52 -11.52
C TYR A 97 -6.91 6.36 -10.87
N SER A 98 -7.31 7.42 -11.56
CA SER A 98 -8.48 8.25 -11.28
C SER A 98 -9.28 8.39 -12.57
N ASP A 99 -10.58 8.67 -12.51
CA ASP A 99 -11.55 8.62 -13.63
C ASP A 99 -11.02 8.80 -15.06
N ASN A 100 -10.15 9.79 -15.35
CA ASN A 100 -9.42 9.93 -16.62
C ASN A 100 -7.96 10.40 -16.42
N ASP A 101 -7.38 10.11 -15.25
CA ASP A 101 -6.11 10.65 -14.80
C ASP A 101 -5.28 9.62 -14.03
N ILE A 102 -4.05 10.01 -13.70
CA ILE A 102 -3.22 9.33 -12.72
C ILE A 102 -2.92 10.29 -11.57
N LYS A 103 -2.79 9.76 -10.36
CA LYS A 103 -2.34 10.51 -9.19
C LYS A 103 -1.13 9.84 -8.58
N LEU A 104 -0.11 10.62 -8.24
CA LEU A 104 1.01 10.14 -7.45
C LEU A 104 0.62 10.08 -5.98
N ILE A 105 0.82 8.93 -5.34
CA ILE A 105 0.42 8.68 -3.94
C ILE A 105 1.61 8.68 -3.00
N SER A 106 2.73 8.11 -3.43
CA SER A 106 3.97 8.12 -2.65
C SER A 106 5.22 7.97 -3.50
N LYS A 107 6.34 8.44 -2.95
CA LYS A 107 7.69 8.17 -3.43
C LYS A 107 8.48 7.47 -2.34
N GLU A 108 9.25 6.45 -2.69
CA GLU A 108 10.25 5.81 -1.83
C GLU A 108 11.62 6.00 -2.46
N ILE A 109 12.60 6.39 -1.66
CA ILE A 109 13.97 6.66 -2.10
C ILE A 109 14.91 5.81 -1.26
N ILE A 110 15.66 4.93 -1.91
CA ILE A 110 16.71 4.15 -1.29
C ILE A 110 18.07 4.53 -1.88
N LYS A 111 19.02 4.89 -1.02
CA LYS A 111 20.39 5.24 -1.39
C LYS A 111 21.34 4.28 -0.70
N PHE A 112 22.22 3.63 -1.45
CA PHE A 112 23.19 2.66 -0.95
C PHE A 112 24.61 3.10 -1.29
N GLY A 113 25.49 3.11 -0.29
CA GLY A 113 26.89 3.47 -0.44
C GLY A 113 27.75 2.91 0.70
N LYS A 114 28.99 3.38 0.81
CA LYS A 114 29.95 2.88 1.81
C LYS A 114 29.48 3.06 3.27
N ALA A 115 28.63 4.06 3.53
CA ALA A 115 28.08 4.33 4.86
C ALA A 115 26.84 3.48 5.20
N GLY A 116 26.44 2.55 4.32
CA GLY A 116 25.25 1.72 4.45
C GLY A 116 24.13 2.19 3.54
N VAL A 117 22.88 2.15 4.03
CA VAL A 117 21.69 2.53 3.28
C VAL A 117 20.92 3.65 3.97
N SER A 118 20.40 4.59 3.18
CA SER A 118 19.37 5.53 3.61
C SER A 118 18.07 5.20 2.87
N LEU A 119 16.95 5.15 3.59
CA LEU A 119 15.65 4.85 3.01
C LEU A 119 14.59 5.81 3.57
N ASN A 120 13.84 6.43 2.66
CA ASN A 120 12.76 7.36 3.00
C ASN A 120 11.51 7.02 2.17
N LYS A 121 10.34 7.07 2.80
CA LYS A 121 9.03 7.05 2.11
C LYS A 121 8.31 8.36 2.39
N ILE A 122 7.85 9.02 1.35
CA ILE A 122 7.03 10.22 1.44
C ILE A 122 5.70 10.00 0.73
N TYR A 123 4.61 10.32 1.41
CA TYR A 123 3.30 10.39 0.77
C TYR A 123 3.05 11.75 0.13
N ILE A 124 2.24 11.79 -0.93
CA ILE A 124 1.99 12.99 -1.74
C ILE A 124 0.50 13.36 -1.69
N ASP A 125 0.19 14.64 -1.87
CA ASP A 125 -1.18 15.19 -1.84
C ASP A 125 -1.99 14.89 -3.13
N GLY A 126 -1.76 13.71 -3.73
CA GLY A 126 -2.51 13.26 -4.90
C GLY A 126 -2.42 14.21 -6.09
N ASP A 127 -1.23 14.78 -6.33
CA ASP A 127 -0.96 15.76 -7.37
C ASP A 127 -1.51 15.31 -8.74
N ASP A 128 -2.15 16.24 -9.43
CA ASP A 128 -2.53 16.08 -10.84
C ASP A 128 -1.26 16.01 -11.69
N MET A 129 -1.06 14.89 -12.36
CA MET A 129 0.13 14.62 -13.15
C MET A 129 0.07 15.22 -14.56
N SER A 130 -1.06 15.78 -14.99
CA SER A 130 -1.27 16.24 -16.37
C SER A 130 -0.29 17.31 -16.85
N GLN A 131 0.24 18.12 -15.92
CA GLN A 131 1.23 19.18 -16.21
C GLN A 131 2.61 18.88 -15.60
N LYS A 132 2.82 17.67 -15.08
CA LYS A 132 4.05 17.28 -14.40
C LYS A 132 4.98 16.54 -15.35
N THR A 133 6.26 16.73 -15.09
CA THR A 133 7.37 16.08 -15.80
C THR A 133 8.17 15.20 -14.84
N TYR A 134 9.14 14.46 -15.36
CA TYR A 134 10.08 13.72 -14.52
C TYR A 134 10.84 14.64 -13.54
N ASN A 135 11.21 15.86 -13.93
CA ASN A 135 11.92 16.78 -13.03
C ASN A 135 11.07 17.15 -11.81
N ASP A 136 9.75 17.27 -11.98
CA ASP A 136 8.83 17.46 -10.86
C ASP A 136 8.87 16.24 -9.93
N LEU A 137 8.83 15.02 -10.48
CA LEU A 137 8.92 13.77 -9.72
C LEU A 137 10.25 13.63 -8.97
N GLU A 138 11.36 13.90 -9.64
CA GLU A 138 12.71 13.85 -9.08
C GLU A 138 12.83 14.80 -7.89
N SER A 139 12.28 16.02 -8.01
CA SER A 139 12.34 17.03 -6.96
C SER A 139 11.66 16.65 -5.63
N ILE A 140 10.72 15.69 -5.69
CA ILE A 140 9.99 15.22 -4.51
C ILE A 140 10.97 14.58 -3.54
N GLY A 141 10.98 15.12 -2.32
CA GLY A 141 11.78 14.58 -1.24
C GLY A 141 13.26 15.00 -1.25
N ASN A 142 13.67 15.94 -2.10
CA ASN A 142 15.05 16.45 -2.13
C ASN A 142 15.51 17.09 -0.81
N ASN A 143 14.56 17.53 0.02
CA ASN A 143 14.82 18.14 1.32
C ASN A 143 14.72 17.14 2.48
N LEU A 144 14.49 15.85 2.21
CA LEU A 144 14.42 14.83 3.25
C LEU A 144 15.81 14.53 3.80
N VAL A 145 15.88 14.30 5.11
CA VAL A 145 17.15 13.97 5.77
C VAL A 145 17.60 12.58 5.33
N GLU A 146 18.82 12.49 4.83
CA GLU A 146 19.48 11.23 4.51
C GLU A 146 20.19 10.69 5.75
N ASN A 147 19.69 9.56 6.25
CA ASN A 147 20.27 8.86 7.39
C ASN A 147 20.85 7.53 6.90
N PHE A 148 22.14 7.51 6.56
CA PHE A 148 22.84 6.29 6.18
C PHE A 148 23.14 5.43 7.40
N SER A 149 22.80 4.15 7.31
CA SER A 149 23.03 3.18 8.38
C SER A 149 23.23 1.76 7.80
N ASN A 150 24.03 0.96 8.49
CA ASN A 150 24.15 -0.48 8.21
C ASN A 150 22.98 -1.29 8.78
N GLU A 151 22.27 -0.73 9.76
CA GLU A 151 20.98 -1.22 10.25
C GLU A 151 19.87 -0.44 9.52
N PRO A 152 19.21 -1.02 8.51
CA PRO A 152 18.35 -0.21 7.65
C PRO A 152 17.10 0.25 8.37
N ILE A 153 16.80 1.55 8.22
CA ILE A 153 15.62 2.20 8.75
C ILE A 153 14.98 3.01 7.64
N CYS A 154 13.68 2.82 7.40
CA CYS A 154 12.87 3.70 6.56
C CYS A 154 12.19 4.75 7.42
N PHE A 155 12.38 6.03 7.12
CA PHE A 155 11.59 7.11 7.71
C PHE A 155 10.37 7.40 6.85
N ILE A 156 9.20 7.52 7.50
CA ILE A 156 7.92 7.75 6.82
C ILE A 156 7.49 9.19 7.04
N TYR A 157 7.31 9.91 5.94
CA TYR A 157 6.95 11.32 5.88
C TYR A 157 5.54 11.50 5.32
N ASN A 158 4.81 12.46 5.87
CA ASN A 158 3.54 12.91 5.32
C ASN A 158 3.75 13.83 4.09
N SER A 159 2.65 14.25 3.45
CA SER A 159 2.67 15.19 2.31
C SER A 159 3.24 16.58 2.61
N LYS A 160 3.58 16.87 3.86
CA LYS A 160 4.19 18.14 4.31
C LYS A 160 5.64 17.97 4.77
N ASN A 161 6.29 16.86 4.40
CA ASN A 161 7.66 16.50 4.78
C ASN A 161 7.87 16.34 6.30
N GLN A 162 6.82 16.01 7.05
CA GLN A 162 6.91 15.75 8.49
C GLN A 162 6.96 14.25 8.74
N THR A 163 7.97 13.79 9.47
CA THR A 163 8.11 12.37 9.84
C THR A 163 7.04 11.97 10.85
N PHE A 164 6.34 10.87 10.61
CA PHE A 164 5.33 10.33 11.55
C PHE A 164 5.53 8.84 11.87
N GLY A 165 6.49 8.18 11.23
CA GLY A 165 6.77 6.78 11.52
C GLY A 165 8.12 6.30 11.01
N LYS A 166 8.48 5.09 11.45
CA LYS A 166 9.72 4.41 11.07
C LYS A 166 9.47 2.93 10.83
N VAL A 167 10.28 2.33 9.97
CA VAL A 167 10.31 0.88 9.76
C VAL A 167 11.74 0.40 9.88
N TYR A 168 11.95 -0.63 10.69
CA TYR A 168 13.21 -1.34 10.80
C TYR A 168 13.19 -2.58 9.91
N PHE A 169 14.30 -2.83 9.22
CA PHE A 169 14.47 -4.03 8.41
C PHE A 169 15.44 -4.98 9.09
N ARG A 170 15.19 -6.28 8.92
CA ARG A 170 16.08 -7.34 9.43
C ARG A 170 17.21 -7.69 8.44
N GLN A 171 17.05 -7.26 7.19
CA GLN A 171 18.01 -7.51 6.11
C GLN A 171 19.22 -6.59 6.24
N SER A 172 20.36 -7.00 5.65
CA SER A 172 21.51 -6.11 5.50
C SER A 172 21.16 -4.93 4.57
N ALA A 173 21.94 -3.85 4.65
CA ALA A 173 21.81 -2.70 3.77
C ALA A 173 21.92 -3.09 2.27
N GLU A 174 22.82 -4.02 1.95
CA GLU A 174 23.04 -4.51 0.58
C GLU A 174 21.87 -5.36 0.10
N ASP A 175 21.43 -6.34 0.90
CA ASP A 175 20.28 -7.19 0.56
C ASP A 175 19.01 -6.35 0.36
N LEU A 176 18.81 -5.34 1.22
CA LEU A 176 17.67 -4.44 1.11
C LEU A 176 17.70 -3.69 -0.23
N PHE A 177 18.87 -3.16 -0.62
CA PHE A 177 19.02 -2.44 -1.89
C PHE A 177 18.84 -3.33 -3.11
N ILE A 178 19.42 -4.54 -3.09
CA ILE A 178 19.32 -5.50 -4.21
C ILE A 178 17.85 -5.89 -4.44
N ASN A 179 17.12 -6.20 -3.36
CA ASN A 179 15.75 -6.71 -3.45
C ASN A 179 14.67 -5.61 -3.56
N PHE A 180 15.01 -4.33 -3.43
CA PHE A 180 14.07 -3.22 -3.64
C PHE A 180 13.47 -3.27 -5.06
N PRO A 181 12.13 -3.13 -5.24
CA PRO A 181 11.13 -2.65 -4.28
C PRO A 181 10.39 -3.74 -3.47
N GLN A 182 10.82 -5.00 -3.51
CA GLN A 182 10.15 -6.09 -2.81
C GLN A 182 10.45 -6.04 -1.32
N HIS A 183 9.49 -5.65 -0.49
CA HIS A 183 9.71 -5.68 0.96
C HIS A 183 8.61 -6.41 1.74
N ILE A 184 9.10 -7.44 2.42
CA ILE A 184 8.41 -8.37 3.31
C ILE A 184 8.05 -7.65 4.63
N THR A 185 6.81 -7.91 5.10
CA THR A 185 6.17 -7.50 6.38
C THR A 185 6.85 -6.40 7.20
N PHE A 186 6.34 -5.18 7.04
CA PHE A 186 6.73 -4.00 7.77
C PHE A 186 6.08 -3.95 9.16
N ASN A 187 6.88 -3.91 10.23
CA ASN A 187 6.41 -3.42 11.52
C ASN A 187 6.59 -1.89 11.53
N LEU A 188 5.61 -1.17 10.98
CA LEU A 188 5.58 0.29 11.01
C LEU A 188 5.36 0.77 12.44
N ILE A 189 6.36 1.46 13.00
CA ILE A 189 6.26 2.15 14.27
C ILE A 189 5.76 3.56 14.00
N ILE A 190 4.62 3.91 14.59
CA ILE A 190 4.04 5.25 14.48
C ILE A 190 4.65 6.10 15.59
N THR A 191 5.39 7.13 15.21
CA THR A 191 6.01 8.08 16.15
C THR A 191 5.12 9.30 16.40
N ASP A 192 4.21 9.61 15.47
CA ASP A 192 3.20 10.65 15.62
C ASP A 192 1.85 10.15 15.09
N ALA A 193 0.94 9.83 16.03
CA ALA A 193 -0.37 9.29 15.69
C ALA A 193 -1.32 10.33 15.07
N GLU A 194 -1.11 11.62 15.32
CA GLU A 194 -1.94 12.67 14.74
C GLU A 194 -1.58 12.89 13.28
N LEU A 195 -0.29 13.08 12.99
CA LEU A 195 0.20 13.18 11.62
C LEU A 195 -0.16 11.93 10.82
N ALA A 196 0.02 10.73 11.38
CA ALA A 196 -0.35 9.48 10.73
C ALA A 196 -1.86 9.36 10.44
N ASN A 197 -2.72 9.80 11.35
CA ASN A 197 -4.18 9.77 11.14
C ASN A 197 -4.61 10.81 10.09
N ASN A 198 -4.00 12.01 10.11
CA ASN A 198 -4.28 13.06 9.14
C ASN A 198 -3.85 12.62 7.73
N GLU A 199 -2.68 11.99 7.64
CA GLU A 199 -2.16 11.35 6.44
C GLU A 199 -3.12 10.28 5.90
N ALA A 200 -3.57 9.36 6.77
CA ALA A 200 -4.51 8.32 6.37
C ALA A 200 -5.87 8.89 5.91
N TYR A 201 -6.35 9.96 6.56
CA TYR A 201 -7.56 10.66 6.12
C TYR A 201 -7.37 11.27 4.74
N ARG A 202 -6.24 11.93 4.47
CA ARG A 202 -5.94 12.48 3.14
C ARG A 202 -5.91 11.40 2.07
N LEU A 203 -5.28 10.25 2.34
CA LEU A 203 -5.27 9.09 1.43
C LEU A 203 -6.70 8.64 1.07
N GLU A 204 -7.63 8.65 2.03
CA GLU A 204 -9.04 8.35 1.77
C GLU A 204 -9.69 9.40 0.84
N GLN A 205 -9.39 10.69 1.03
CA GLN A 205 -9.92 11.78 0.20
C GLN A 205 -9.48 11.71 -1.27
N ILE A 206 -8.32 11.11 -1.55
CA ILE A 206 -7.81 10.89 -2.90
C ILE A 206 -8.10 9.47 -3.44
N ASN A 207 -9.01 8.73 -2.80
CA ASN A 207 -9.40 7.35 -3.13
C ASN A 207 -8.29 6.29 -2.99
N ALA A 208 -7.18 6.61 -2.31
CA ALA A 208 -6.11 5.67 -1.94
C ALA A 208 -6.52 4.85 -0.70
N HIS A 209 -7.66 4.15 -0.80
CA HIS A 209 -8.29 3.48 0.34
C HIS A 209 -7.45 2.33 0.91
N GLN A 210 -6.70 1.60 0.07
CA GLN A 210 -5.86 0.49 0.53
C GLN A 210 -4.69 0.99 1.38
N GLU A 211 -4.05 2.08 0.94
CA GLU A 211 -2.95 2.76 1.62
C GLU A 211 -3.44 3.39 2.92
N SER A 212 -4.62 4.03 2.90
CA SER A 212 -5.28 4.55 4.09
C SER A 212 -5.56 3.44 5.12
N ILE A 213 -6.14 2.32 4.70
CA ILE A 213 -6.39 1.15 5.56
C ILE A 213 -5.08 0.61 6.14
N PHE A 214 -4.01 0.52 5.35
CA PHE A 214 -2.70 0.07 5.82
C PHE A 214 -2.19 0.94 6.97
N LEU A 215 -2.21 2.27 6.82
CA LEU A 215 -1.81 3.19 7.89
C LEU A 215 -2.73 3.06 9.11
N LEU A 216 -4.05 3.06 8.92
CA LEU A 216 -5.03 2.99 10.01
C LEU A 216 -4.90 1.72 10.84
N LYS A 217 -4.64 0.57 10.20
CA LYS A 217 -4.38 -0.69 10.91
C LYS A 217 -3.11 -0.62 11.75
N ASN A 218 -2.04 0.01 11.25
CA ASN A 218 -0.80 0.20 12.02
C ASN A 218 -0.97 1.20 13.17
N ILE A 219 -1.76 2.26 12.97
CA ILE A 219 -2.14 3.20 14.03
C ILE A 219 -2.94 2.48 15.11
N ILE A 220 -3.99 1.74 14.76
CA ILE A 220 -4.86 1.04 15.73
C ILE A 220 -4.11 -0.06 16.48
N LYS A 221 -3.14 -0.72 15.84
CA LYS A 221 -2.27 -1.70 16.51
C LYS A 221 -1.49 -1.09 17.69
N GLN A 222 -1.08 0.17 17.57
CA GLN A 222 -0.28 0.88 18.58
C GLN A 222 -1.14 1.75 19.52
N TYR A 223 -2.25 2.29 19.00
CA TYR A 223 -3.15 3.21 19.67
C TYR A 223 -4.60 2.72 19.53
N PRO A 224 -4.98 1.60 20.17
CA PRO A 224 -6.27 0.95 19.96
C PRO A 224 -7.48 1.81 20.38
N ASP A 225 -7.27 2.78 21.28
CA ASP A 225 -8.29 3.72 21.76
C ASP A 225 -8.34 5.04 20.95
N ARG A 226 -7.59 5.17 19.84
CA ARG A 226 -7.66 6.33 18.93
C ARG A 226 -9.00 6.33 18.17
N VAL A 227 -9.98 7.04 18.72
CA VAL A 227 -11.38 7.03 18.26
C VAL A 227 -11.52 7.34 16.78
N VAL A 228 -10.89 8.41 16.29
CA VAL A 228 -11.00 8.86 14.90
C VAL A 228 -10.43 7.83 13.91
N ALA A 229 -9.41 7.05 14.31
CA ALA A 229 -8.83 6.03 13.43
C ALA A 229 -9.84 4.90 13.12
N HIS A 230 -10.69 4.53 14.08
CA HIS A 230 -11.75 3.53 13.84
C HIS A 230 -12.85 4.05 12.90
N LEU A 231 -13.20 5.34 13.00
CA LEU A 231 -14.14 5.97 12.07
C LEU A 231 -13.57 5.97 10.64
N ASN A 232 -12.33 6.44 10.48
CA ASN A 232 -11.67 6.51 9.18
C ASN A 232 -11.47 5.11 8.58
N LEU A 233 -11.17 4.10 9.40
CA LEU A 233 -11.04 2.71 8.95
C LEU A 233 -12.38 2.18 8.44
N ALA A 234 -13.47 2.46 9.15
CA ALA A 234 -14.80 2.06 8.75
C ALA A 234 -15.24 2.73 7.44
N ASP A 235 -14.97 4.03 7.28
CA ASP A 235 -15.29 4.77 6.05
C ASP A 235 -14.54 4.19 4.84
N ASN A 236 -13.25 3.88 4.97
CA ASN A 236 -12.48 3.23 3.90
C ASN A 236 -13.00 1.82 3.57
N TYR A 237 -13.29 0.99 4.58
CA TYR A 237 -13.89 -0.33 4.33
C TYR A 237 -15.25 -0.21 3.63
N TRP A 238 -16.06 0.78 4.01
CA TRP A 238 -17.34 1.03 3.37
C TRP A 238 -17.18 1.35 1.89
N LYS A 239 -16.19 2.21 1.54
CA LYS A 239 -15.85 2.60 0.17
C LYS A 239 -15.38 1.43 -0.68
N LEU A 240 -14.60 0.51 -0.10
CA LEU A 240 -14.18 -0.73 -0.75
C LEU A 240 -15.23 -1.85 -0.71
N ASN A 241 -16.49 -1.54 -0.41
CA ASN A 241 -17.59 -2.50 -0.30
C ASN A 241 -17.37 -3.64 0.74
N LYS A 242 -16.44 -3.46 1.68
CA LYS A 242 -16.15 -4.38 2.79
C LYS A 242 -17.09 -4.12 3.97
N LYS A 243 -18.38 -4.40 3.76
CA LYS A 243 -19.46 -3.95 4.66
C LYS A 243 -19.37 -4.56 6.06
N SER A 244 -18.93 -5.81 6.17
CA SER A 244 -18.76 -6.48 7.47
C SER A 244 -17.66 -5.82 8.30
N GLU A 245 -16.51 -5.58 7.70
CA GLU A 245 -15.37 -4.91 8.33
C GLU A 245 -15.71 -3.45 8.68
N ALA A 246 -16.42 -2.75 7.79
CA ALA A 246 -16.91 -1.41 8.06
C ALA A 246 -17.83 -1.37 9.29
N LYS A 247 -18.82 -2.26 9.36
CA LYS A 247 -19.75 -2.38 10.49
C LYS A 247 -19.01 -2.61 11.80
N ASN A 248 -18.05 -3.54 11.83
CA ASN A 248 -17.24 -3.82 13.01
C ASN A 248 -16.44 -2.58 13.47
N SER A 249 -15.81 -1.87 12.54
CA SER A 249 -15.07 -0.64 12.85
C SER A 249 -15.97 0.50 13.32
N TYR A 250 -17.15 0.70 12.72
CA TYR A 250 -18.13 1.68 13.20
C TYR A 250 -18.66 1.37 14.60
N GLN A 251 -18.96 0.09 14.90
CA GLN A 251 -19.36 -0.33 16.23
C GLN A 251 -18.27 -0.05 17.26
N LYS A 252 -17.00 -0.31 16.92
CA LYS A 252 -15.86 0.03 17.77
C LYS A 252 -15.72 1.54 17.99
N TYR A 253 -15.91 2.34 16.94
CA TYR A 253 -15.96 3.80 17.05
C TYR A 253 -17.07 4.28 18.01
N ILE A 254 -18.30 3.79 17.88
CA ILE A 254 -19.41 4.12 18.80
C ILE A 254 -19.05 3.74 20.24
N LEU A 255 -18.51 2.54 20.46
CA LEU A 255 -18.11 2.07 21.78
C LEU A 255 -17.05 2.98 22.40
N LEU A 256 -16.06 3.41 21.63
CA LEU A 256 -15.00 4.31 22.12
C LEU A 256 -15.51 5.72 22.39
N MET A 257 -16.42 6.26 21.56
CA MET A 257 -17.08 7.54 21.81
C MET A 257 -17.79 7.53 23.18
N LYS A 258 -18.52 6.45 23.50
CA LYS A 258 -19.17 6.26 24.80
C LYS A 258 -18.15 6.07 25.94
N LYS A 259 -17.19 5.15 25.78
CA LYS A 259 -16.17 4.85 26.81
C LYS A 259 -15.37 6.08 27.23
N GLN A 260 -15.10 6.98 26.28
CA GLN A 260 -14.30 8.19 26.53
C GLN A 260 -15.16 9.43 26.86
N ASN A 261 -16.46 9.26 27.16
CA ASN A 261 -17.40 10.35 27.45
C ASN A 261 -17.37 11.49 26.40
N LYS A 262 -17.19 11.13 25.12
CA LYS A 262 -17.26 12.08 24.02
C LYS A 262 -18.71 12.38 23.69
N ASP A 263 -18.93 13.54 23.11
CA ASP A 263 -20.27 13.97 22.66
C ASP A 263 -20.82 13.03 21.58
N ILE A 264 -21.83 12.25 21.95
CA ILE A 264 -22.48 11.27 21.09
C ILE A 264 -23.26 11.95 19.95
N GLN A 265 -23.64 13.23 20.09
CA GLN A 265 -24.30 13.98 19.02
C GLN A 265 -23.36 14.27 17.84
N LYS A 266 -22.04 14.18 18.05
CA LYS A 266 -21.03 14.32 16.99
C LYS A 266 -20.80 13.02 16.20
N ILE A 267 -21.46 11.92 16.55
CA ILE A 267 -21.40 10.69 15.75
C ILE A 267 -22.17 10.93 14.45
N PRO A 268 -21.52 10.81 13.26
CA PRO A 268 -22.21 11.03 12.00
C PRO A 268 -23.37 10.03 11.80
N SER A 269 -24.50 10.48 11.23
CA SER A 269 -25.70 9.63 11.03
C SER A 269 -25.37 8.33 10.27
N ARG A 270 -24.49 8.42 9.26
CA ARG A 270 -24.01 7.28 8.47
C ARG A 270 -23.46 6.14 9.33
N VAL A 271 -22.88 6.43 10.49
CA VAL A 271 -22.35 5.40 11.40
C VAL A 271 -23.48 4.53 11.94
N PHE A 272 -24.60 5.12 12.35
CA PHE A 272 -25.76 4.38 12.84
C PHE A 272 -26.48 3.65 11.72
N GLU A 273 -26.61 4.26 10.55
CA GLU A 273 -27.22 3.63 9.37
C GLU A 273 -26.46 2.37 8.93
N ARG A 274 -25.12 2.44 8.94
CA ARG A 274 -24.22 1.37 8.47
C ARG A 274 -23.90 0.32 9.53
N THR A 275 -24.47 0.44 10.73
CA THR A 275 -24.32 -0.53 11.82
C THR A 275 -25.61 -1.28 12.16
N LYS A 276 -26.74 -0.90 11.56
CA LYS A 276 -27.95 -1.72 11.53
C LYS A 276 -27.66 -3.03 10.78
#